data_AF-A0A356WB11-F1
#
_entry.id   AF-A0A356WB11-F1
#
_cell.length_a   1.000
_cell.length_b   1.000
_cell.length_c   1.000
_cell.angle_alpha   90.00
_cell.angle_beta   90.00
_cell.angle_gamma   90.00
#
_symmetry.space_group_name_H-M   'P 1'
#
loop_
_entity.id
_entity.type
_entity.pdbx_description
1 polymer ?
#
loop_
_entity_poly.entity_id
_entity_poly.type
_entity_poly.pdbx_seq_one_letter_code
_entity_poly.pdbx_strand_id
1 'polypeptide(L)'
;TELAEQRREVEGVAGVLAPYKEQMRAHGISEAEYISRLMSYDNALRQNPQAAIGQLAQHYGINLSNDSGADWVDETPPEPQFQQLQQQLNTTNAELKSLKQGQINREHHQLVGQVEGFATETDSKGNLKHPHFEAVRERMGRLVNAGETTDLQEAYEKAVRMDDNLFKQTLQAERKAVATQEDSRRKAAVDKAKKAAPGRTSGTPPSGSVKESDLDSILRSTIGEVRAG
;
A
#
# COMPACT_ATOMS: atom_id res chain seq x y z
N THR A 1 23.39 18.66 3.94
CA THR A 1 23.24 20.06 3.48
C THR A 1 21.89 20.27 2.83
N GLU A 2 21.44 19.42 1.88
CA GLU A 2 20.09 19.49 1.29
C GLU A 2 18.94 19.41 2.31
N LEU A 3 19.01 18.48 3.27
CA LEU A 3 17.96 18.33 4.30
C LEU A 3 17.84 19.54 5.25
N ALA A 4 18.90 20.35 5.35
CA ALA A 4 18.92 21.57 6.16
C ALA A 4 18.39 22.77 5.38
N GLU A 5 18.61 22.83 4.06
CA GLU A 5 18.04 23.85 3.18
C GLU A 5 16.54 23.63 2.98
N GLN A 6 16.12 22.38 2.77
CA GLN A 6 14.71 22.02 2.64
C GLN A 6 13.94 22.32 3.93
N ARG A 7 14.54 22.09 5.11
CA ARG A 7 13.97 22.50 6.40
C ARG A 7 13.88 24.02 6.53
N ARG A 8 14.89 24.77 6.08
CA ARG A 8 14.89 26.24 6.12
C ARG A 8 13.81 26.84 5.23
N GLU A 9 13.59 26.26 4.05
CA GLU A 9 12.58 26.69 3.10
C GLU A 9 11.16 26.39 3.62
N VAL A 10 10.96 25.20 4.18
CA VAL A 10 9.69 24.81 4.82
C VAL A 10 9.42 25.65 6.07
N GLU A 11 10.44 25.93 6.90
CA GLU A 11 10.33 26.81 8.07
C GLU A 11 10.02 28.26 7.68
N GLY A 12 10.59 28.75 6.57
CA GLY A 12 10.29 30.08 6.02
C GLY A 12 8.84 30.22 5.59
N VAL A 13 8.33 29.26 4.81
CA VAL A 13 6.91 29.25 4.38
C VAL A 13 5.97 29.03 5.57
N ALA A 14 6.32 28.13 6.49
CA ALA A 14 5.54 27.89 7.70
C ALA A 14 5.45 29.13 8.60
N GLY A 15 6.51 29.94 8.69
CA GLY A 15 6.53 31.20 9.42
C GLY A 15 5.58 32.25 8.83
N VAL A 16 5.47 32.33 7.51
CA VAL A 16 4.56 33.27 6.82
C VAL A 16 3.09 32.85 6.99
N LEU A 17 2.83 31.55 7.04
CA LEU A 17 1.47 31.01 7.20
C LEU A 17 1.00 30.92 8.66
N ALA A 18 1.93 30.96 9.63
CA ALA A 18 1.64 30.85 11.06
C ALA A 18 0.47 31.73 11.56
N PRO A 19 0.36 33.03 11.22
CA PRO A 19 -0.77 33.85 11.66
C PRO A 19 -2.10 33.50 10.99
N TYR A 20 -2.09 32.80 9.85
CA TYR A 20 -3.30 32.47 9.07
C TYR A 20 -3.82 31.06 9.36
N LYS A 21 -3.06 30.21 10.05
CA LYS A 21 -3.44 28.82 10.33
C LYS A 21 -4.77 28.68 11.06
N GLU A 22 -5.06 29.59 12.01
CA GLU A 22 -6.30 29.53 12.77
C GLU A 22 -7.52 29.88 11.91
N GLN A 23 -7.38 30.87 11.02
CA GLN A 23 -8.42 31.21 10.04
C GLN A 23 -8.63 30.06 9.04
N MET A 24 -7.54 29.45 8.56
CA MET A 24 -7.61 28.32 7.66
C MET A 24 -8.29 27.12 8.30
N ARG A 25 -8.00 26.84 9.59
CA ARG A 25 -8.68 25.82 10.38
C ARG A 25 -10.16 26.12 10.54
N ALA A 26 -10.52 27.37 10.83
CA ALA A 26 -11.90 27.81 10.97
C ALA A 26 -12.71 27.67 9.66
N HIS A 27 -12.06 27.84 8.51
CA HIS A 27 -12.68 27.66 7.18
C HIS A 27 -12.45 26.29 6.55
N GLY A 28 -11.76 25.36 7.24
CA GLY A 28 -11.48 24.01 6.74
C GLY A 28 -10.56 23.96 5.51
N ILE A 29 -9.67 24.94 5.34
CA ILE A 29 -8.77 25.07 4.18
C ILE A 29 -7.35 24.59 4.56
N SER A 30 -6.70 23.83 3.68
CA SER A 30 -5.31 23.38 3.88
C SER A 30 -4.28 24.44 3.49
N GLU A 31 -3.04 24.34 4.01
CA GLU A 31 -1.92 25.24 3.66
C GLU A 31 -1.63 25.27 2.15
N ALA A 32 -1.59 24.09 1.51
CA ALA A 32 -1.38 23.99 0.07
C ALA A 32 -2.51 24.65 -0.74
N GLU A 33 -3.75 24.49 -0.30
CA GLU A 33 -4.91 25.07 -0.96
C GLU A 33 -4.97 26.58 -0.80
N TYR A 34 -4.62 27.09 0.38
CA TYR A 34 -4.52 28.52 0.64
C TYR A 34 -3.45 29.20 -0.23
N ILE A 35 -2.26 28.60 -0.34
CA ILE A 35 -1.18 29.13 -1.19
C ILE A 35 -1.57 29.06 -2.68
N SER A 36 -2.12 27.93 -3.14
CA SER A 36 -2.59 27.76 -4.52
C SER A 36 -3.62 28.84 -4.91
N ARG A 37 -4.55 29.13 -3.99
CA ARG A 37 -5.55 30.18 -4.15
C ARG A 37 -4.94 31.58 -4.19
N LEU A 38 -3.94 31.87 -3.36
CA LEU A 38 -3.23 33.15 -3.41
C LEU A 38 -2.49 33.34 -4.73
N MET A 39 -1.81 32.31 -5.22
CA MET A 39 -1.09 32.38 -6.50
C MET A 39 -2.04 32.56 -7.69
N SER A 40 -3.22 31.93 -7.67
CA SER A 40 -4.20 32.12 -8.72
C SER A 40 -4.77 33.55 -8.73
N TYR A 41 -4.97 34.16 -7.55
CA TYR A 41 -5.36 35.56 -7.44
C TYR A 41 -4.25 36.52 -7.86
N ASP A 42 -2.99 36.30 -7.48
CA ASP A 42 -1.86 37.12 -7.92
C ASP A 42 -1.74 37.09 -9.45
N ASN A 43 -1.85 35.91 -10.07
CA ASN A 43 -1.85 35.78 -11.51
C ASN A 43 -3.06 36.50 -12.16
N ALA A 44 -4.26 36.36 -11.58
CA ALA A 44 -5.46 37.05 -12.07
C ALA A 44 -5.33 38.58 -11.96
N LEU A 45 -4.75 39.10 -10.87
CA LEU A 45 -4.51 40.52 -10.65
C LEU A 45 -3.49 41.09 -11.65
N ARG A 46 -2.45 40.31 -12.01
CA ARG A 46 -1.46 40.71 -13.02
C ARG A 46 -2.03 40.74 -14.43
N GLN A 47 -2.95 39.83 -14.75
CA GLN A 47 -3.56 39.73 -16.08
C GLN A 47 -4.73 40.71 -16.26
N ASN A 48 -5.63 40.77 -15.28
CA ASN A 48 -6.81 41.64 -15.32
C ASN A 48 -7.20 42.08 -13.89
N PRO A 49 -6.61 43.18 -13.38
CA PRO A 49 -6.77 43.60 -12.00
C PRO A 49 -8.20 43.99 -11.64
N GLN A 50 -8.92 44.68 -12.54
CA GLN A 50 -10.27 45.19 -12.27
C GLN A 50 -11.27 44.04 -12.10
N ALA A 51 -11.16 43.02 -12.93
CA ALA A 51 -11.98 41.81 -12.85
C ALA A 51 -11.67 40.97 -11.60
N ALA A 52 -10.38 40.79 -11.31
CA ALA A 52 -9.93 40.03 -10.16
C ALA A 52 -10.39 40.68 -8.84
N ILE A 53 -10.33 42.00 -8.74
CA ILE A 53 -10.83 42.77 -7.59
C ILE A 53 -12.35 42.62 -7.44
N GLY A 54 -13.10 42.67 -8.55
CA GLY A 54 -14.54 42.45 -8.53
C GLY A 54 -14.93 41.06 -8.01
N GLN A 55 -14.27 40.01 -8.51
CA GLN A 55 -14.49 38.64 -8.04
C GLN A 55 -14.06 38.44 -6.59
N LEU A 56 -12.96 39.07 -6.18
CA LEU A 56 -12.49 39.04 -4.81
C LEU A 56 -13.53 39.68 -3.88
N ALA A 57 -14.01 40.86 -4.22
CA ALA A 57 -15.01 41.55 -3.41
C ALA A 57 -16.31 40.75 -3.28
N GLN A 58 -16.81 40.16 -4.37
CA GLN A 58 -17.97 39.26 -4.31
C GLN A 58 -17.74 38.06 -3.38
N HIS A 59 -16.55 37.45 -3.43
CA HIS A 59 -16.20 36.33 -2.55
C HIS A 59 -16.15 36.73 -1.07
N TYR A 60 -15.74 37.98 -0.78
CA TYR A 60 -15.73 38.52 0.59
C TYR A 60 -17.04 39.19 1.00
N GLY A 61 -18.10 39.08 0.18
CA GLY A 61 -19.40 39.68 0.47
C GLY A 61 -19.41 41.21 0.41
N ILE A 62 -18.38 41.81 -0.20
CA ILE A 62 -18.25 43.26 -0.40
C ILE A 62 -18.96 43.62 -1.70
N ASN A 63 -19.99 44.44 -1.58
CA ASN A 63 -20.65 45.00 -2.75
C ASN A 63 -19.94 46.30 -3.16
N LEU A 64 -19.04 46.21 -4.14
CA LEU A 64 -18.32 47.36 -4.70
C LEU A 64 -19.23 48.35 -5.43
N SER A 65 -20.51 48.01 -5.65
CA SER A 65 -21.45 48.86 -6.38
C SER A 65 -21.93 50.09 -5.60
N ASN A 66 -21.67 50.18 -4.28
CA ASN A 66 -22.30 51.18 -3.42
C ASN A 66 -21.36 52.00 -2.52
N ASP A 67 -20.04 51.77 -2.57
CA ASP A 67 -19.06 52.53 -1.78
C ASP A 67 -18.19 53.42 -2.69
N SER A 68 -18.87 54.33 -3.38
CA SER A 68 -18.26 55.40 -4.18
C SER A 68 -17.82 56.57 -3.27
N GLY A 69 -16.83 56.28 -2.42
CA GLY A 69 -16.02 57.29 -1.72
C GLY A 69 -14.65 57.54 -2.37
N ALA A 70 -14.32 56.80 -3.43
CA ALA A 70 -13.14 57.01 -4.25
C ALA A 70 -13.57 57.25 -5.71
N ASP A 71 -13.05 58.32 -6.30
CA ASP A 71 -13.11 58.66 -7.72
C ASP A 71 -12.75 57.47 -8.64
N TRP A 72 -13.71 56.60 -8.90
CA TRP A 72 -13.70 55.73 -10.08
C TRP A 72 -14.84 56.18 -10.98
N VAL A 73 -14.57 57.29 -11.66
CA VAL A 73 -15.41 57.84 -12.73
C VAL A 73 -15.33 56.89 -13.94
N ASP A 74 -16.48 56.26 -14.18
CA ASP A 74 -17.10 55.98 -15.48
C ASP A 74 -16.84 54.66 -16.24
N GLU A 75 -17.94 53.89 -16.28
CA GLU A 75 -18.64 53.44 -17.49
C GLU A 75 -17.80 53.00 -18.68
N THR A 76 -17.21 51.82 -18.56
CA THR A 76 -17.14 50.93 -19.73
C THR A 76 -18.15 49.80 -19.51
N PRO A 77 -19.17 49.63 -20.38
CA PRO A 77 -19.93 48.38 -20.41
C PRO A 77 -18.94 47.23 -20.44
N PRO A 78 -19.16 46.11 -19.72
CA PRO A 78 -18.24 44.97 -19.82
C PRO A 78 -18.05 44.68 -21.29
N GLU A 79 -16.83 44.89 -21.81
CA GLU A 79 -16.55 44.65 -23.21
C GLU A 79 -17.09 43.26 -23.55
N PRO A 80 -17.68 43.04 -24.73
CA PRO A 80 -18.17 41.71 -25.12
C PRO A 80 -17.12 40.60 -24.93
N GLN A 81 -15.83 40.95 -25.02
CA GLN A 81 -14.68 40.10 -24.69
C GLN A 81 -14.63 39.66 -23.22
N PHE A 82 -15.02 40.50 -22.27
CA PHE A 82 -15.03 40.18 -20.85
C PHE A 82 -16.09 39.14 -20.50
N GLN A 83 -17.30 39.26 -21.07
CA GLN A 83 -18.34 38.25 -20.91
C GLN A 83 -17.95 36.91 -21.54
N GLN A 84 -17.30 36.95 -22.71
CA GLN A 84 -16.74 35.75 -23.34
C GLN A 84 -15.66 35.09 -22.49
N LEU A 85 -14.75 35.88 -21.91
CA LEU A 85 -13.68 35.37 -21.05
C LEU A 85 -14.23 34.73 -19.77
N GLN A 86 -15.28 35.31 -19.17
CA GLN A 86 -15.93 34.73 -18.00
C GLN A 86 -16.64 33.40 -18.32
N GLN A 87 -17.31 33.31 -19.46
CA GLN A 87 -17.89 32.04 -19.94
C GLN A 87 -16.80 31.00 -20.23
N GLN A 88 -15.66 31.42 -20.77
CA GLN A 88 -14.52 30.55 -21.03
C GLN A 88 -13.92 30.02 -19.73
N LEU A 89 -13.71 30.86 -18.72
CA LEU A 89 -13.21 30.43 -17.41
C LEU A 89 -14.15 29.45 -16.71
N ASN A 90 -15.46 29.68 -16.77
CA ASN A 90 -16.44 28.76 -16.20
C ASN A 90 -16.38 27.38 -16.90
N THR A 91 -16.25 27.38 -18.22
CA THR A 91 -16.07 26.15 -19.02
C THR A 91 -14.77 25.44 -18.65
N THR A 92 -13.65 26.16 -18.60
CA THR A 92 -12.33 25.60 -18.23
C THR A 92 -12.32 25.05 -16.81
N ASN A 93 -12.97 25.71 -15.85
CA ASN A 93 -13.09 25.21 -14.49
C ASN A 93 -13.93 23.93 -14.42
N ALA A 94 -15.01 23.85 -15.21
CA ALA A 94 -15.82 22.63 -15.30
C ALA A 94 -15.04 21.47 -15.93
N GLU A 95 -14.28 21.73 -16.99
CA GLU A 95 -13.38 20.76 -17.64
C GLU A 95 -12.29 20.27 -16.67
N LEU A 96 -11.64 21.19 -15.94
CA LEU A 96 -10.60 20.85 -14.98
C LEU A 96 -11.13 19.99 -13.83
N LYS A 97 -12.32 20.33 -13.31
CA LYS A 97 -12.98 19.51 -12.29
C LYS A 97 -13.32 18.11 -12.83
N SER A 98 -13.83 18.03 -14.06
CA SER A 98 -14.11 16.76 -14.75
C SER A 98 -12.84 15.93 -14.95
N LEU A 99 -11.74 16.55 -15.38
CA LEU A 99 -10.46 15.90 -15.60
C LEU A 99 -9.86 15.36 -14.28
N LYS A 100 -9.90 16.16 -13.22
CA LYS A 100 -9.47 15.73 -11.88
C LYS A 100 -10.30 14.55 -11.39
N GLN A 101 -11.63 14.61 -11.53
CA GLN A 101 -12.50 13.51 -11.15
C GLN A 101 -12.23 12.24 -11.99
N GLY A 102 -12.01 12.40 -13.29
CA GLY A 102 -11.65 11.30 -14.19
C GLY A 102 -10.31 10.66 -13.84
N GLN A 103 -9.33 11.45 -13.38
CA GLN A 103 -8.06 10.93 -12.89
C GLN A 103 -8.23 10.12 -11.60
N ILE A 104 -8.92 10.67 -10.59
CA ILE A 104 -9.21 9.97 -9.33
C ILE A 104 -9.95 8.66 -9.61
N ASN A 105 -10.95 8.68 -10.49
CA ASN A 105 -11.69 7.48 -10.85
C ASN A 105 -10.78 6.43 -11.51
N ARG A 106 -9.89 6.83 -12.43
CA ARG A 106 -8.96 5.90 -13.08
C ARG A 106 -7.99 5.26 -12.09
N GLU A 107 -7.38 6.06 -11.22
CA GLU A 107 -6.48 5.59 -10.17
C GLU A 107 -7.22 4.63 -9.22
N HIS A 108 -8.45 4.98 -8.83
CA HIS A 108 -9.29 4.13 -8.00
C HIS A 108 -9.59 2.78 -8.66
N HIS A 109 -9.99 2.77 -9.94
CA HIS A 109 -10.26 1.52 -10.66
C HIS A 109 -9.00 0.65 -10.82
N GLN A 110 -7.83 1.27 -11.07
CA GLN A 110 -6.57 0.55 -11.12
C GLN A 110 -6.22 -0.10 -9.78
N LEU A 111 -6.40 0.64 -8.68
CA LEU A 111 -6.18 0.13 -7.33
C LEU A 111 -7.13 -1.04 -7.03
N VAL A 112 -8.43 -0.89 -7.33
CA VAL A 112 -9.42 -1.96 -7.12
C VAL A 112 -9.05 -3.21 -7.91
N GLY A 113 -8.65 -3.08 -9.17
CA GLY A 113 -8.22 -4.22 -9.99
C GLY A 113 -6.95 -4.91 -9.45
N GLN A 114 -5.98 -4.15 -8.94
CA GLN A 114 -4.79 -4.72 -8.29
C GLN A 114 -5.15 -5.49 -7.01
N VAL A 115 -6.07 -4.92 -6.22
CA VAL A 115 -6.54 -5.53 -4.97
C VAL A 115 -7.34 -6.82 -5.25
N GLU A 116 -8.21 -6.82 -6.26
CA GLU A 116 -8.95 -8.02 -6.69
C GLU A 116 -8.02 -9.09 -7.26
N GLY A 117 -7.03 -8.69 -8.05
CA GLY A 117 -5.99 -9.60 -8.57
C GLY A 117 -5.19 -10.24 -7.44
N PHE A 118 -4.83 -9.46 -6.42
CA PHE A 118 -4.16 -9.95 -5.22
C PHE A 118 -5.06 -10.91 -4.42
N ALA A 119 -6.34 -10.58 -4.26
CA ALA A 119 -7.30 -11.42 -3.54
C ALA A 119 -7.52 -12.79 -4.21
N THR A 120 -7.47 -12.84 -5.54
CA THR A 120 -7.74 -14.04 -6.35
C THR A 120 -6.47 -14.76 -6.79
N GLU A 121 -5.29 -14.31 -6.35
CA GLU A 121 -4.03 -14.92 -6.72
C GLU A 121 -3.95 -16.36 -6.20
N THR A 122 -3.61 -17.30 -7.09
CA THR A 122 -3.53 -18.73 -6.77
C THR A 122 -2.09 -19.25 -6.85
N ASP A 123 -1.80 -20.28 -6.06
CA ASP A 123 -0.54 -21.01 -6.10
C ASP A 123 -0.53 -22.04 -7.26
N SER A 124 0.61 -22.71 -7.46
CA SER A 124 0.77 -23.75 -8.48
C SER A 124 -0.14 -24.98 -8.28
N LYS A 125 -0.85 -25.06 -7.15
CA LYS A 125 -1.77 -26.13 -6.78
C LYS A 125 -3.23 -25.67 -6.85
N GLY A 126 -3.50 -24.43 -7.28
CA GLY A 126 -4.84 -23.85 -7.41
C GLY A 126 -5.45 -23.34 -6.10
N ASN A 127 -4.68 -23.23 -5.02
CA ASN A 127 -5.15 -22.65 -3.75
C ASN A 127 -4.93 -21.13 -3.75
N LEU A 128 -5.82 -20.38 -3.10
CA LEU A 128 -5.62 -18.95 -2.88
C LEU A 128 -4.33 -18.72 -2.07
N LYS A 129 -3.45 -17.86 -2.57
CA LYS A 129 -2.24 -17.41 -1.84
C LYS A 129 -2.60 -16.61 -0.60
N HIS A 130 -3.72 -15.88 -0.64
CA HIS A 130 -4.18 -14.99 0.42
C HIS A 130 -5.57 -15.40 0.96
N PRO A 131 -5.70 -16.56 1.61
CA PRO A 131 -7.00 -17.11 2.02
C PRO A 131 -7.75 -16.25 3.04
N HIS A 132 -7.02 -15.42 3.81
CA HIS A 132 -7.59 -14.52 4.80
C HIS A 132 -7.82 -13.09 4.30
N PHE A 133 -7.66 -12.84 2.99
CA PHE A 133 -7.71 -11.50 2.41
C PHE A 133 -8.98 -10.72 2.78
N GLU A 134 -10.16 -11.32 2.64
CA GLU A 134 -11.44 -10.66 2.96
C GLU A 134 -11.53 -10.19 4.42
N ALA A 135 -10.97 -10.94 5.36
CA ALA A 135 -10.97 -10.57 6.77
C ALA A 135 -10.04 -9.39 7.07
N VAL A 136 -8.96 -9.22 6.30
CA VAL A 136 -7.96 -8.17 6.51
C VAL A 136 -8.09 -6.98 5.56
N ARG A 137 -8.91 -7.06 4.52
CA ARG A 137 -9.08 -6.04 3.47
C ARG A 137 -9.28 -4.63 4.06
N GLU A 138 -10.21 -4.49 5.00
CA GLU A 138 -10.49 -3.22 5.68
C GLU A 138 -9.28 -2.69 6.46
N ARG A 139 -8.51 -3.58 7.08
CA ARG A 139 -7.31 -3.20 7.84
C ARG A 139 -6.16 -2.84 6.91
N MET A 140 -6.00 -3.55 5.79
CA MET A 140 -5.05 -3.21 4.73
C MET A 140 -5.31 -1.80 4.19
N GLY A 141 -6.58 -1.48 3.90
CA GLY A 141 -6.96 -0.13 3.46
C GLY A 141 -6.58 0.96 4.46
N ARG A 142 -6.73 0.71 5.77
CA ARG A 142 -6.29 1.65 6.81
C ARG A 142 -4.76 1.81 6.85
N LEU A 143 -4.00 0.73 6.72
CA LEU A 143 -2.53 0.79 6.70
C LEU A 143 -1.99 1.60 5.51
N VAL A 144 -2.60 1.43 4.33
CA VAL A 144 -2.23 2.18 3.13
C VAL A 144 -2.62 3.65 3.27
N ASN A 145 -3.84 3.96 3.74
CA ASN A 145 -4.29 5.33 3.97
C ASN A 145 -3.46 6.06 5.04
N ALA A 146 -2.95 5.35 6.04
CA ALA A 146 -2.06 5.90 7.06
C ALA A 146 -0.61 6.11 6.57
N GLY A 147 -0.26 5.65 5.36
CA GLY A 147 1.09 5.73 4.83
C GLY A 147 2.08 4.75 5.47
N GLU A 148 1.60 3.73 6.19
CA GLU A 148 2.46 2.72 6.83
C GLU A 148 3.07 1.72 5.83
N THR A 149 2.46 1.60 4.65
CA THR A 149 2.93 0.78 3.54
C THR A 149 2.29 1.23 2.24
N THR A 150 3.02 1.13 1.14
CA THR A 150 2.50 1.28 -0.23
C THR A 150 2.38 -0.08 -0.94
N ASP A 151 2.87 -1.15 -0.34
CA ASP A 151 2.88 -2.50 -0.89
C ASP A 151 1.70 -3.31 -0.32
N LEU A 152 0.88 -3.88 -1.20
CA LEU A 152 -0.28 -4.71 -0.85
C LEU A 152 0.13 -5.99 -0.10
N GLN A 153 1.28 -6.58 -0.44
CA GLN A 153 1.79 -7.76 0.23
C GLN A 153 2.20 -7.44 1.66
N GLU A 154 2.96 -6.35 1.86
CA GLU A 154 3.35 -5.90 3.19
C GLU A 154 2.13 -5.51 4.03
N ALA A 155 1.14 -4.84 3.43
CA ALA A 155 -0.13 -4.50 4.09
C ALA A 155 -0.87 -5.76 4.56
N TYR A 156 -0.92 -6.80 3.72
CA TYR A 156 -1.55 -8.07 4.06
C TYR A 156 -0.86 -8.74 5.25
N GLU A 157 0.45 -8.90 5.19
CA GLU A 157 1.20 -9.56 6.27
C GLU A 157 1.10 -8.80 7.60
N LYS A 158 1.20 -7.47 7.58
CA LYS A 158 1.00 -6.63 8.76
C LYS A 158 -0.42 -6.80 9.30
N ALA A 159 -1.43 -6.73 8.43
CA ALA A 159 -2.82 -6.84 8.84
C ALA A 159 -3.14 -8.21 9.46
N VAL A 160 -2.60 -9.31 8.91
CA VAL A 160 -2.73 -10.66 9.49
C VAL A 160 -2.05 -10.74 10.86
N ARG A 161 -0.84 -10.18 11.01
CA ARG A 161 -0.10 -10.18 12.28
C ARG A 161 -0.80 -9.35 13.37
N MET A 162 -1.54 -8.32 12.98
CA MET A 162 -2.28 -7.47 13.91
C MET A 162 -3.63 -8.07 14.35
N ASP A 163 -4.08 -9.17 13.75
CA ASP A 163 -5.27 -9.91 14.17
C ASP A 163 -4.84 -11.22 14.85
N ASP A 164 -4.92 -11.26 16.17
CA ASP A 164 -4.48 -12.40 16.98
C ASP A 164 -5.18 -13.72 16.60
N ASN A 165 -6.42 -13.67 16.13
CA ASN A 165 -7.19 -14.86 15.79
C ASN A 165 -6.74 -15.39 14.43
N LEU A 166 -6.61 -14.52 13.43
CA LEU A 166 -6.06 -14.87 12.12
C LEU A 166 -4.62 -15.36 12.22
N PHE A 167 -3.80 -14.70 13.03
CA PHE A 167 -2.42 -15.11 13.26
C PHE A 167 -2.34 -16.51 13.89
N LYS A 168 -3.20 -16.82 14.87
CA LYS A 168 -3.28 -18.17 15.43
C LYS A 168 -3.75 -19.20 14.39
N GLN A 169 -4.73 -18.85 13.56
CA GLN A 169 -5.25 -19.75 12.52
C GLN A 169 -4.20 -20.06 11.45
N THR A 170 -3.49 -19.04 10.97
CA THR A 170 -2.39 -19.20 9.99
C THR A 170 -1.27 -20.06 10.55
N LEU A 171 -0.83 -19.80 11.79
CA LEU A 171 0.19 -20.61 12.46
C LEU A 171 -0.25 -22.07 12.66
N GLN A 172 -1.52 -22.30 13.00
CA GLN A 172 -2.07 -23.66 13.11
C GLN A 172 -2.14 -24.37 11.76
N ALA A 173 -2.55 -23.67 10.70
CA ALA A 173 -2.60 -24.21 9.34
C ALA A 173 -1.20 -24.60 8.86
N GLU A 174 -0.21 -23.74 9.09
CA GLU A 174 1.20 -24.00 8.75
C GLU A 174 1.73 -25.23 9.50
N ARG A 175 1.51 -25.32 10.82
CA ARG A 175 1.89 -26.49 11.62
C ARG A 175 1.26 -27.79 11.10
N LYS A 176 -0.02 -27.76 10.72
CA LYS A 176 -0.71 -28.93 10.15
C LYS A 176 -0.14 -29.32 8.79
N ALA A 177 0.17 -28.34 7.93
CA ALA A 177 0.76 -28.58 6.61
C ALA A 177 2.16 -29.20 6.72
N VAL A 178 3.00 -28.72 7.63
CA VAL A 178 4.32 -29.32 7.89
C VAL A 178 4.19 -30.75 8.41
N ALA A 179 3.27 -30.98 9.37
CA ALA A 179 3.04 -32.32 9.92
C ALA A 179 2.59 -33.33 8.85
N THR A 180 1.63 -32.96 7.99
CA THR A 180 1.16 -33.84 6.91
C THR A 180 2.23 -34.08 5.86
N GLN A 181 3.06 -33.07 5.55
CA GLN A 181 4.16 -33.23 4.61
C GLN A 181 5.23 -34.18 5.15
N GLU A 182 5.63 -34.04 6.42
CA GLU A 182 6.58 -34.94 7.07
C GLU A 182 6.02 -36.37 7.19
N ASP A 183 4.73 -36.53 7.49
CA ASP A 183 4.07 -37.85 7.48
C ASP A 183 4.05 -38.48 6.08
N SER A 184 3.74 -37.70 5.04
CA SER A 184 3.75 -38.20 3.66
C SER A 184 5.15 -38.60 3.20
N ARG A 185 6.18 -37.81 3.57
CA ARG A 185 7.58 -38.11 3.31
C ARG A 185 8.03 -39.38 4.03
N ARG A 186 7.65 -39.54 5.30
CA ARG A 186 7.90 -40.77 6.07
C ARG A 186 7.23 -41.98 5.44
N LYS A 187 5.95 -41.89 5.05
CA LYS A 187 5.24 -42.96 4.35
C LYS A 187 5.92 -43.34 3.02
N ALA A 188 6.27 -42.35 2.19
CA ALA A 188 6.95 -42.58 0.93
C ALA A 188 8.33 -43.24 1.12
N ALA A 189 9.08 -42.86 2.15
CA ALA A 189 10.35 -43.49 2.50
C ALA A 189 10.18 -44.95 2.92
N VAL A 190 9.16 -45.25 3.74
CA VAL A 190 8.82 -46.62 4.16
C VAL A 190 8.39 -47.48 2.97
N ASP A 191 7.55 -46.95 2.07
CA ASP A 191 7.10 -47.68 0.88
C ASP A 191 8.26 -47.94 -0.09
N LYS A 192 9.17 -46.98 -0.25
CA LYS A 192 10.40 -47.17 -1.02
C LYS A 192 11.30 -48.23 -0.40
N ALA A 193 11.46 -48.24 0.92
CA ALA A 193 12.22 -49.26 1.63
C ALA A 193 11.58 -50.66 1.53
N LYS A 194 10.26 -50.76 1.63
CA LYS A 194 9.52 -52.03 1.42
C LYS A 194 9.66 -52.56 -0.01
N LYS A 195 9.63 -51.70 -1.03
CA LYS A 195 9.83 -52.08 -2.43
C LYS A 195 11.28 -52.45 -2.76
N ALA A 196 12.25 -51.87 -2.05
CA ALA A 196 13.67 -52.18 -2.21
C ALA A 196 14.13 -53.38 -1.37
N ALA A 197 13.32 -53.83 -0.40
CA ALA A 197 13.59 -55.05 0.35
C ALA A 197 13.41 -56.28 -0.58
N PRO A 198 14.45 -57.10 -0.81
CA PRO A 198 14.30 -58.33 -1.56
C PRO A 198 13.28 -59.21 -0.84
N GLY A 199 12.34 -59.78 -1.60
CA GLY A 199 11.32 -60.66 -1.06
C GLY A 199 11.95 -61.74 -0.18
N ARG A 200 11.53 -61.79 1.10
CA ARG A 200 11.85 -62.91 1.99
C ARG A 200 11.09 -64.12 1.45
N THR A 201 11.66 -64.80 0.47
CA THR A 201 11.25 -66.14 0.09
C THR A 201 11.53 -67.03 1.30
N SER A 202 10.47 -67.53 1.92
CA SER A 202 10.53 -68.63 2.86
C SER A 202 11.19 -69.83 2.18
N GLY A 203 12.42 -70.13 2.54
CA GLY A 203 13.15 -71.27 1.98
C GLY A 203 14.60 -71.30 2.43
N THR A 204 14.84 -71.99 3.55
CA THR A 204 16.14 -72.55 3.97
C THR A 204 17.21 -71.53 4.42
N PRO A 205 17.88 -71.74 5.57
CA PRO A 205 18.92 -70.81 6.03
C PRO A 205 20.14 -70.90 5.11
N PRO A 206 20.65 -69.79 4.55
CA PRO A 206 21.93 -69.80 3.86
C PRO A 206 23.04 -69.85 4.91
N SER A 207 23.78 -70.96 4.92
CA SER A 207 25.12 -71.00 5.49
C SER A 207 26.02 -70.12 4.61
N GLY A 208 26.25 -68.89 5.05
CA GLY A 208 27.05 -67.91 4.32
C GLY A 208 27.67 -66.96 5.32
N SER A 209 28.98 -67.12 5.53
CA SER A 209 29.83 -66.25 6.33
C SER A 209 29.67 -64.79 5.89
N VAL A 210 29.15 -63.96 6.79
CA VAL A 210 29.05 -62.52 6.57
C VAL A 210 30.45 -61.94 6.76
N LYS A 211 31.07 -61.44 5.69
CA LYS A 211 32.25 -60.57 5.83
C LYS A 211 31.78 -59.27 6.46
N GLU A 212 32.22 -59.06 7.69
CA GLU A 212 31.97 -57.89 8.51
C GLU A 212 32.50 -56.63 7.83
N SER A 213 31.61 -55.71 7.47
CA SER A 213 31.98 -54.42 6.86
C SER A 213 31.60 -53.22 7.72
N ASP A 214 31.10 -53.43 8.94
CA ASP A 214 30.74 -52.35 9.86
C ASP A 214 31.79 -52.18 10.96
N LEU A 215 32.21 -50.93 11.16
CA LEU A 215 33.15 -50.52 12.21
C LEU A 215 32.69 -50.96 13.61
N ASP A 216 31.37 -51.01 13.83
CA ASP A 216 30.75 -51.46 15.09
C ASP A 216 30.94 -52.97 15.33
N SER A 217 31.04 -53.77 14.26
CA SER A 217 31.34 -55.20 14.33
C SER A 217 32.84 -55.44 14.58
N ILE A 218 33.72 -54.66 13.95
CA ILE A 218 35.18 -54.74 14.16
C ILE A 218 35.56 -54.37 15.60
N LEU A 219 34.90 -53.36 16.19
CA LEU A 219 35.13 -52.97 17.59
C LEU A 219 34.64 -54.05 18.58
N ARG A 220 33.56 -54.74 18.24
CA ARG A 220 32.99 -55.80 19.09
C ARG A 220 33.84 -57.08 19.07
N SER A 221 34.44 -57.42 17.92
CA SER A 221 35.35 -58.56 17.82
C SER A 221 36.68 -58.31 18.54
N THR A 222 37.27 -57.12 18.37
CA THR A 222 38.53 -56.76 19.05
C THR A 222 38.40 -56.67 20.57
N ILE A 223 37.27 -56.19 21.09
CA ILE A 223 37.01 -56.18 22.55
C ILE A 223 36.73 -57.59 23.09
N GLY A 224 36.16 -58.49 22.28
CA GLY A 224 35.93 -59.88 22.64
C GLY A 224 37.22 -60.70 22.78
N GLU A 225 38.21 -60.46 21.91
CA GLU A 225 39.48 -61.17 21.90
C GLU A 225 40.41 -60.81 23.08
N VAL A 226 40.42 -59.55 23.52
CA VAL A 226 41.28 -59.08 24.63
C VAL A 226 40.88 -59.67 26.00
N ARG A 227 39.68 -60.25 26.11
CA ARG A 227 39.16 -60.81 27.38
C ARG A 227 39.34 -62.32 27.50
N ALA A 228 39.93 -62.98 26.49
CA ALA A 228 40.11 -64.43 26.45
C ALA A 228 41.60 -64.87 26.44
N GLY A 229 42.54 -63.95 26.69
CA GLY A 229 43.93 -64.24 27.04
C GLY A 229 44.25 -63.70 28.43
#